data_AF-A0A6G0XXR6-F1
#
_entry.id   AF-A0A6G0XXR6-F1
#
_cell.length_a   1.000
_cell.length_b   1.000
_cell.length_c   1.000
_cell.angle_alpha   90.00
_cell.angle_beta   90.00
_cell.angle_gamma   90.00
#
_symmetry.space_group_name_H-M   'P 1'
#
loop_
_entity.id
_entity.type
_entity.pdbx_description
1 polymer ?
#
loop_
_entity_poly.entity_id
_entity_poly.type
_entity_poly.pdbx_seq_one_letter_code
_entity_poly.pdbx_strand_id
1 'polypeptide(L)'
;MANNLIDCNTFFINSNVYIHIGLDPELLFNCVVCITSNTQCVKVSVELFQSLSTLLNNVNFRLPSHLLLKEFKLMSIDEFNGVNILSIKCLQQNQNVQLTKENVKKILHLSDAMEEVIQMKNMYIRSASLLQACKISLFLGKEMPLPKNTKISDVEYYLEHIEVKKLKERISVQGTCLIADLKIKALKQLAMGWLSSSLEIEAEVNRPRTRAFVARERAKASRRLRCLK
;
A
#
# COMPACT_ATOMS: atom_id res chain seq x y z
N MET A 1 9.64 0.82 -9.30
CA MET A 1 8.74 0.17 -8.33
C MET A 1 9.00 0.59 -6.87
N ALA A 2 10.22 0.97 -6.47
CA ALA A 2 10.45 1.62 -5.17
C ALA A 2 9.92 3.07 -5.05
N ASN A 3 9.68 3.74 -6.19
CA ASN A 3 9.19 5.13 -6.25
C ASN A 3 7.79 5.32 -5.66
N ASN A 4 7.07 4.24 -5.34
CA ASN A 4 5.69 4.29 -4.84
C ASN A 4 5.61 4.18 -3.31
N LEU A 5 6.73 4.06 -2.61
CA LEU A 5 6.75 4.03 -1.14
C LEU A 5 6.62 5.45 -0.57
N ILE A 6 5.75 5.60 0.42
CA ILE A 6 5.60 6.85 1.19
C ILE A 6 6.73 6.93 2.19
N ASP A 7 7.25 8.15 2.40
CA ASP A 7 8.34 8.42 3.35
C ASP A 7 9.49 7.43 3.11
N CYS A 8 10.07 7.44 1.91
CA CYS A 8 11.03 6.42 1.50
C CYS A 8 12.46 6.82 1.86
N ASN A 9 13.13 6.06 2.71
CA ASN A 9 14.57 6.16 2.96
C ASN A 9 15.32 5.25 2.00
N THR A 10 16.43 5.74 1.44
CA THR A 10 17.27 4.99 0.49
C THR A 10 18.68 4.80 1.03
N PHE A 11 19.12 3.56 1.09
CA PHE A 11 20.48 3.15 1.45
C PHE A 11 21.23 2.75 0.18
N PHE A 12 22.36 3.39 -0.04
CA PHE A 12 23.21 3.19 -1.22
C PHE A 12 24.24 2.09 -0.94
N ILE A 13 24.05 0.90 -1.52
CA ILE A 13 24.98 -0.23 -1.33
C ILE A 13 26.15 -0.11 -2.32
N ASN A 14 25.85 0.16 -3.59
CA ASN A 14 26.82 0.57 -4.60
C ASN A 14 26.11 1.41 -5.69
N SER A 15 26.78 1.65 -6.82
CA SER A 15 26.21 2.42 -7.94
C SER A 15 24.97 1.79 -8.57
N ASN A 16 24.71 0.51 -8.32
CA ASN A 16 23.69 -0.27 -9.02
C ASN A 16 22.72 -0.98 -8.08
N VAL A 17 22.94 -0.92 -6.76
CA VAL A 17 22.18 -1.65 -5.74
C VAL A 17 21.81 -0.69 -4.62
N TYR A 18 20.51 -0.65 -4.35
CA TYR A 18 19.87 0.25 -3.40
C TYR A 18 18.92 -0.54 -2.52
N ILE A 19 18.80 -0.14 -1.26
CA ILE A 19 17.75 -0.63 -0.37
C ILE A 19 16.83 0.54 -0.04
N HIS A 20 15.56 0.38 -0.38
CA HIS A 20 14.52 1.36 -0.07
C HIS A 20 13.66 0.84 1.07
N ILE A 21 13.44 1.68 2.08
CA ILE A 21 12.60 1.36 3.24
C ILE A 21 11.53 2.43 3.32
N GLY A 22 10.26 2.02 3.28
CA GLY A 22 9.14 2.96 3.27
C GLY A 22 7.81 2.26 3.50
N LEU A 23 6.74 3.05 3.53
CA LEU A 23 5.40 2.53 3.73
C LEU A 23 4.76 2.20 2.38
N ASP A 24 4.16 1.01 2.27
CA ASP A 24 3.50 0.57 1.06
C ASP A 24 1.97 0.80 1.15
N PRO A 25 1.41 1.72 0.35
CA PRO A 25 -0.03 1.96 0.32
C PRO A 25 -0.85 0.70 0.00
N GLU A 26 -0.34 -0.18 -0.86
CA GLU A 26 -1.03 -1.41 -1.26
C GLU A 26 -1.13 -2.42 -0.12
N LEU A 27 -0.20 -2.34 0.85
CA LEU A 27 -0.15 -3.20 2.02
C LEU A 27 -0.58 -2.45 3.29
N LEU A 28 -1.63 -1.63 3.21
CA LEU A 28 -2.18 -0.89 4.34
C LEU A 28 -1.10 -0.07 5.09
N PHE A 29 -0.22 0.56 4.33
CA PHE A 29 0.88 1.38 4.83
C PHE A 29 1.83 0.59 5.74
N ASN A 30 1.91 -0.73 5.59
CA ASN A 30 2.94 -1.53 6.26
C ASN A 30 4.31 -1.09 5.77
N CYS A 31 5.28 -1.05 6.68
CA CYS A 31 6.66 -0.85 6.32
C CYS A 31 7.15 -2.05 5.51
N VAL A 32 7.83 -1.78 4.39
CA VAL A 32 8.42 -2.80 3.52
C VAL A 32 9.85 -2.44 3.20
N VAL A 33 10.62 -3.46 2.81
CA VAL A 33 11.98 -3.28 2.32
C VAL A 33 12.03 -3.70 0.85
N CYS A 34 12.51 -2.81 -0.01
CA CYS A 34 12.67 -3.04 -1.43
C CYS A 34 14.17 -3.07 -1.76
N ILE A 35 14.69 -4.27 -2.01
CA ILE A 35 16.05 -4.44 -2.51
C ILE A 35 16.00 -4.23 -4.02
N THR A 36 16.74 -3.26 -4.54
CA THR A 36 16.67 -2.85 -5.94
C THR A 36 18.04 -2.95 -6.59
N SER A 37 18.12 -3.58 -7.75
CA SER A 37 19.20 -3.44 -8.71
C SER A 37 18.72 -2.61 -9.92
N ASN A 38 19.64 -2.09 -10.75
CA ASN A 38 19.35 -1.19 -11.89
C ASN A 38 18.05 -1.43 -12.67
N THR A 39 17.63 -2.69 -12.84
CA THR A 39 16.42 -3.04 -13.59
C THR A 39 15.38 -3.81 -12.80
N GLN A 40 15.71 -4.32 -11.61
CA GLN A 40 14.86 -5.24 -10.86
C GLN A 40 14.73 -4.84 -9.40
N CYS A 41 13.57 -5.10 -8.83
CA CYS A 41 13.26 -4.76 -7.45
C CYS A 41 12.58 -5.96 -6.82
N VAL A 42 13.03 -6.39 -5.65
CA VAL A 42 12.35 -7.41 -4.85
C VAL A 42 11.88 -6.75 -3.56
N LYS A 43 10.55 -6.68 -3.43
CA LYS A 43 9.87 -6.22 -2.22
C LYS A 43 9.73 -7.38 -1.24
N VAL A 44 10.10 -7.17 0.02
CA VAL A 44 9.98 -8.11 1.14
C VAL A 44 9.36 -7.42 2.36
N SER A 45 8.71 -8.19 3.22
CA SER A 45 8.31 -7.69 4.54
C SER A 45 9.52 -7.38 5.42
N VAL A 46 9.26 -6.65 6.50
CA VAL A 46 10.26 -6.40 7.55
C VAL A 46 10.69 -7.70 8.23
N GLU A 47 9.75 -8.59 8.54
CA GLU A 47 10.03 -9.85 9.21
C GLU A 47 10.93 -10.76 8.37
N LEU A 48 10.66 -10.79 7.05
CA LEU A 48 11.50 -11.51 6.11
C LEU A 48 12.87 -10.84 5.97
N PHE A 49 12.94 -9.50 5.94
CA PHE A 49 14.22 -8.78 5.87
C PHE A 49 15.11 -9.01 7.10
N GLN A 50 14.53 -9.07 8.30
CA GLN A 50 15.25 -9.40 9.53
C GLN A 50 15.76 -10.85 9.52
N SER A 51 14.92 -11.78 9.04
CA SER A 51 15.32 -13.18 8.84
C SER A 51 16.45 -13.30 7.82
N LEU A 52 16.34 -12.57 6.70
CA LEU A 52 17.35 -12.46 5.67
C LEU A 52 18.67 -11.94 6.23
N SER A 53 18.65 -10.88 7.04
CA SER A 53 19.86 -10.29 7.62
C SER A 53 20.62 -11.30 8.49
N THR A 54 19.90 -12.10 9.28
CA THR A 54 20.48 -13.21 10.05
C THR A 54 21.08 -14.28 9.16
N LEU A 55 20.40 -14.63 8.06
CA LEU A 55 20.90 -15.61 7.09
C LEU A 55 22.16 -15.11 6.38
N LEU A 56 22.17 -13.85 5.93
CA LEU A 56 23.28 -13.21 5.23
C LEU A 56 24.59 -13.26 6.02
N ASN A 57 24.53 -13.18 7.35
CA ASN A 57 25.69 -13.34 8.23
C ASN A 57 26.36 -14.72 8.11
N ASN A 58 25.59 -15.75 7.73
CA ASN A 58 26.02 -17.14 7.68
C ASN A 58 26.14 -17.69 6.24
N VAL A 59 25.87 -16.88 5.22
CA VAL A 59 25.91 -17.32 3.82
C VAL A 59 27.32 -17.71 3.40
N ASN A 60 27.48 -18.97 2.97
CA ASN A 60 28.72 -19.47 2.42
C ASN A 60 28.76 -19.32 0.89
N PHE A 61 29.38 -18.25 0.41
CA PHE A 61 29.59 -17.98 -1.01
C PHE A 61 30.52 -18.97 -1.75
N ARG A 62 30.95 -20.08 -1.14
CA ARG A 62 31.87 -21.04 -1.79
C ARG A 62 31.15 -22.07 -2.66
N LEU A 63 29.90 -22.42 -2.35
CA LEU A 63 29.16 -23.47 -3.03
C LEU A 63 27.77 -22.97 -3.42
N PRO A 64 27.28 -23.30 -4.62
CA PRO A 64 25.89 -23.07 -4.97
C PRO A 64 24.96 -23.71 -3.93
N SER A 65 23.97 -22.97 -3.49
CA SER A 65 23.00 -23.41 -2.49
C SER A 65 21.70 -22.67 -2.69
N HIS A 66 20.59 -23.24 -2.23
CA HIS A 66 19.28 -22.60 -2.31
C HIS A 66 18.53 -22.74 -0.98
N LEU A 67 17.80 -21.70 -0.64
CA LEU A 67 16.94 -21.63 0.53
C LEU A 67 15.61 -21.01 0.12
N LEU A 68 14.54 -21.78 0.23
CA LEU A 68 13.20 -21.24 0.07
C LEU A 68 12.88 -20.38 1.30
N LEU A 69 12.54 -19.13 1.05
CA LEU A 69 12.13 -18.19 2.06
C LEU A 69 10.60 -18.05 2.08
N LYS A 70 10.10 -17.37 3.11
CA LYS A 70 8.68 -16.98 3.17
C LYS A 70 8.32 -16.04 1.99
N GLU A 71 7.03 -15.75 1.83
CA GLU A 71 6.52 -14.79 0.82
C GLU A 71 6.86 -15.14 -0.64
N PHE A 72 6.95 -16.44 -0.94
CA PHE A 72 7.33 -16.94 -2.27
C PHE A 72 8.65 -16.33 -2.76
N LYS A 73 9.58 -16.10 -1.83
CA LYS A 73 10.94 -15.66 -2.15
C LYS A 73 11.86 -16.86 -2.15
N LEU A 74 12.77 -16.90 -3.11
CA LEU A 74 13.84 -17.88 -3.17
C LEU A 74 15.16 -17.14 -3.03
N MET A 75 16.01 -17.60 -2.13
CA MET A 75 17.40 -17.19 -2.05
C MET A 75 18.26 -18.31 -2.62
N SER A 76 19.16 -17.99 -3.54
CA SER A 76 20.15 -18.93 -4.05
C SER A 76 21.53 -18.28 -4.18
N ILE A 77 22.57 -19.08 -4.05
CA ILE A 77 23.92 -18.71 -4.48
C ILE A 77 24.10 -19.38 -5.84
N ASP A 78 24.23 -18.56 -6.87
CA ASP A 78 24.37 -19.00 -8.25
C ASP A 78 25.76 -18.57 -8.77
N GLU A 79 26.39 -19.41 -9.59
CA GLU A 79 27.63 -19.04 -10.25
C GLU A 79 27.33 -18.23 -11.51
N PHE A 80 27.88 -17.03 -11.61
CA PHE A 80 27.75 -16.16 -12.77
C PHE A 80 29.13 -15.63 -13.17
N ASN A 81 29.56 -15.93 -14.39
CA ASN A 81 30.89 -15.58 -14.91
C ASN A 81 32.06 -16.00 -13.99
N GLY A 82 31.97 -17.20 -13.38
CA GLY A 82 33.01 -17.71 -12.47
C GLY A 82 32.98 -17.09 -11.06
N VAL A 83 31.96 -16.28 -10.75
CA VAL A 83 31.78 -15.63 -9.45
C VAL A 83 30.47 -16.08 -8.83
N ASN A 84 30.52 -16.52 -7.58
CA ASN A 84 29.31 -16.85 -6.82
C ASN A 84 28.59 -15.58 -6.39
N ILE A 85 27.34 -15.46 -6.80
CA ILE A 85 26.47 -14.31 -6.57
C ILE A 85 25.25 -14.77 -5.78
N LEU A 86 24.82 -13.96 -4.81
CA LEU A 86 23.58 -14.18 -4.11
C LEU A 86 22.41 -13.64 -4.93
N SER A 87 21.45 -14.49 -5.22
CA SER A 87 20.25 -14.24 -6.01
C SER A 87 19.05 -14.28 -5.07
N ILE A 88 18.27 -13.21 -5.03
CA ILE A 88 17.01 -13.13 -4.27
C ILE A 88 15.90 -12.96 -5.29
N LYS A 89 15.07 -13.99 -5.46
CA LYS A 89 14.02 -14.06 -6.47
C LYS A 89 12.63 -14.02 -5.85
N CYS A 90 11.75 -13.16 -6.38
CA CYS A 90 10.31 -13.21 -6.16
C CYS A 90 9.68 -14.15 -7.21
N LEU A 91 9.19 -15.31 -6.77
CA LEU A 91 8.63 -16.32 -7.67
C LEU A 91 7.31 -15.87 -8.33
N GLN A 92 6.53 -15.04 -7.64
CA GLN A 92 5.23 -14.56 -8.16
C GLN A 92 5.37 -13.48 -9.24
N GLN A 93 6.38 -12.62 -9.13
CA GLN A 93 6.53 -11.42 -9.98
C GLN A 93 7.68 -11.57 -10.99
N ASN A 94 8.34 -12.74 -11.02
CA ASN A 94 9.54 -13.02 -11.81
C ASN A 94 10.62 -11.93 -11.70
N GLN A 95 10.76 -11.35 -10.50
CA GLN A 95 11.79 -10.36 -10.17
C GLN A 95 12.94 -11.08 -9.46
N ASN A 96 14.16 -10.66 -9.73
CA ASN A 96 15.39 -11.22 -9.20
C ASN A 96 16.42 -10.11 -8.98
N VAL A 97 16.98 -10.06 -7.77
CA VAL A 97 18.08 -9.15 -7.46
C VAL A 97 19.31 -9.97 -7.14
N GLN A 98 20.39 -9.63 -7.83
CA GLN A 98 21.71 -10.24 -7.69
C GLN A 98 22.61 -9.34 -6.85
N LEU A 99 23.24 -9.92 -5.85
CA LEU A 99 24.09 -9.25 -4.86
C LEU A 99 25.44 -9.94 -4.82
N THR A 100 26.52 -9.19 -5.02
CA THR A 100 27.87 -9.72 -4.80
C THR A 100 28.15 -9.91 -3.31
N LYS A 101 29.24 -10.61 -2.99
CA LYS A 101 29.72 -10.73 -1.62
C LYS A 101 29.98 -9.38 -0.96
N GLU A 102 30.51 -8.41 -1.70
CA GLU A 102 30.73 -7.04 -1.24
C GLU A 102 29.41 -6.31 -0.99
N ASN A 103 28.39 -6.52 -1.83
CA ASN A 103 27.06 -5.97 -1.57
C ASN A 103 26.51 -6.49 -0.25
N VAL A 104 26.56 -7.81 -0.02
CA VAL A 104 26.08 -8.41 1.22
C VAL A 104 26.82 -7.87 2.44
N LYS A 105 28.15 -7.76 2.39
CA LYS A 105 28.92 -7.15 3.49
C LYS A 105 28.48 -5.72 3.81
N LYS A 106 28.21 -4.89 2.80
CA LYS A 106 27.75 -3.52 3.00
C LYS A 106 26.32 -3.46 3.55
N ILE A 107 25.45 -4.36 3.12
CA ILE A 107 24.09 -4.50 3.68
C ILE A 107 24.19 -4.83 5.17
N LEU A 108 25.02 -5.80 5.54
CA LEU A 108 25.26 -6.17 6.94
C LEU A 108 25.86 -5.03 7.75
N HIS A 109 26.80 -4.27 7.19
CA HIS A 109 27.36 -3.09 7.86
C HIS A 109 26.30 -1.99 8.13
N LEU A 110 25.28 -1.89 7.29
CA LEU A 110 24.21 -0.90 7.41
C LEU A 110 22.98 -1.45 8.16
N SER A 111 23.01 -2.69 8.67
CA SER A 111 21.84 -3.36 9.25
C SER A 111 21.21 -2.55 10.38
N ASP A 112 22.02 -2.02 11.27
CA ASP A 112 21.54 -1.35 12.48
C ASP A 112 20.83 -0.04 12.12
N ALA A 113 21.42 0.74 11.20
CA ALA A 113 20.80 1.96 10.69
C ALA A 113 19.50 1.67 9.91
N MET A 114 19.44 0.57 9.16
CA MET A 114 18.22 0.14 8.47
C MET A 114 17.13 -0.28 9.47
N GLU A 115 17.49 -0.99 10.54
CA GLU A 115 16.58 -1.42 11.60
C GLU A 115 16.02 -0.22 12.39
N GLU A 116 16.84 0.77 12.73
CA GLU A 116 16.37 2.03 13.35
C GLU A 116 15.31 2.73 12.48
N VAL A 117 15.56 2.82 11.17
CA VAL A 117 14.60 3.41 10.21
C VAL A 117 13.29 2.61 10.16
N ILE A 118 13.38 1.28 10.15
CA ILE A 118 12.20 0.39 10.18
C ILE A 118 11.40 0.61 11.46
N GLN A 119 12.06 0.65 12.62
CA GLN A 119 11.40 0.86 13.92
C GLN A 119 10.69 2.21 13.97
N MET A 120 11.37 3.27 13.55
CA MET A 120 10.80 4.61 13.50
C MET A 120 9.54 4.67 12.63
N LYS A 121 9.57 4.02 11.45
CA LYS A 121 8.41 3.93 10.55
C LYS A 121 7.26 3.15 11.15
N ASN A 122 7.53 2.00 11.74
CA ASN A 122 6.51 1.15 12.34
C ASN A 122 5.86 1.79 13.56
N MET A 123 6.64 2.43 14.43
CA MET A 123 6.15 3.03 15.67
C MET A 123 5.39 4.34 15.43
N TYR A 124 5.91 5.21 14.55
CA TYR A 124 5.43 6.59 14.46
C TYR A 124 4.86 6.95 13.08
N ILE A 125 5.63 6.75 12.01
CA ILE A 125 5.26 7.29 10.69
C ILE A 125 4.04 6.58 10.11
N ARG A 126 3.91 5.27 10.29
CA ARG A 126 2.77 4.49 9.80
C ARG A 126 1.46 5.02 10.36
N SER A 127 1.38 5.15 11.68
CA SER A 127 0.20 5.65 12.39
C SER A 127 -0.14 7.09 11.96
N ALA A 128 0.87 7.96 11.86
CA ALA A 128 0.68 9.33 11.39
C ALA A 128 0.17 9.39 9.95
N SER A 129 0.74 8.58 9.05
CA SER A 129 0.34 8.52 7.64
C SER A 129 -1.09 7.99 7.46
N LEU A 130 -1.45 6.94 8.19
CA LEU A 130 -2.80 6.39 8.20
C LEU A 130 -3.82 7.41 8.72
N LEU A 131 -3.56 8.04 9.86
CA LEU A 131 -4.43 9.07 10.41
C LEU A 131 -4.62 10.22 9.42
N GLN A 132 -3.55 10.60 8.73
CA GLN A 132 -3.59 11.67 7.75
C GLN A 132 -4.41 11.29 6.51
N ALA A 133 -4.26 10.07 5.99
CA ALA A 133 -5.07 9.55 4.90
C ALA A 133 -6.57 9.49 5.27
N CYS A 134 -6.88 9.06 6.49
CA CYS A 134 -8.25 9.05 7.03
C CYS A 134 -8.84 10.47 7.11
N LYS A 135 -8.09 11.44 7.63
CA LYS A 135 -8.55 12.84 7.71
C LYS A 135 -8.88 13.42 6.34
N ILE A 136 -8.01 13.18 5.34
CA ILE A 136 -8.24 13.62 3.96
C ILE A 136 -9.52 12.99 3.41
N SER A 137 -9.65 11.67 3.56
CA SER A 137 -10.79 10.91 3.07
C SER A 137 -12.12 11.35 3.68
N LEU A 138 -12.15 11.54 5.00
CA LEU A 138 -13.33 12.01 5.73
C LEU A 138 -13.72 13.44 5.36
N PHE A 139 -12.73 14.32 5.19
CA PHE A 139 -12.96 15.69 4.77
C PHE A 139 -13.59 15.72 3.37
N LEU A 140 -13.02 14.99 2.42
CA LEU A 140 -13.53 14.92 1.05
C LEU A 140 -14.92 14.30 0.98
N GLY A 141 -15.18 13.24 1.75
CA GLY A 141 -16.51 12.61 1.80
C GLY A 141 -17.61 13.53 2.34
N LYS A 142 -17.26 14.51 3.19
CA LYS A 142 -18.19 15.51 3.71
C LYS A 142 -18.41 16.68 2.76
N GLU A 143 -17.34 17.24 2.21
CA GLU A 143 -17.40 18.46 1.38
C GLU A 143 -17.76 18.18 -0.07
N MET A 144 -17.43 16.99 -0.56
CA MET A 144 -17.64 16.56 -1.94
C MET A 144 -18.18 15.13 -1.92
N PRO A 145 -19.39 14.90 -1.37
CA PRO A 145 -19.95 13.56 -1.33
C PRO A 145 -20.16 13.06 -2.77
N LEU A 146 -19.98 11.76 -2.96
CA LEU A 146 -20.08 11.09 -4.25
C LEU A 146 -21.24 10.09 -4.26
N PRO A 147 -21.89 9.86 -5.41
CA PRO A 147 -22.86 8.80 -5.58
C PRO A 147 -22.33 7.42 -5.20
N LYS A 148 -23.19 6.56 -4.65
CA LYS A 148 -22.79 5.19 -4.24
C LYS A 148 -22.25 4.31 -5.37
N ASN A 149 -22.59 4.62 -6.63
CA ASN A 149 -22.18 3.88 -7.81
C ASN A 149 -20.95 4.47 -8.52
N THR A 150 -20.32 5.51 -7.96
CA THR A 150 -19.09 6.09 -8.52
C THR A 150 -17.97 5.05 -8.54
N LYS A 151 -17.29 4.92 -9.68
CA LYS A 151 -16.17 4.00 -9.81
C LYS A 151 -14.93 4.57 -9.13
N ILE A 152 -14.13 3.70 -8.53
CA ILE A 152 -12.88 4.09 -7.86
C ILE A 152 -11.92 4.85 -8.79
N SER A 153 -11.84 4.47 -10.07
CA SER A 153 -11.00 5.13 -11.08
C SER A 153 -11.39 6.61 -11.29
N ASP A 154 -12.67 6.92 -11.19
CA ASP A 154 -13.18 8.28 -11.39
C ASP A 154 -12.80 9.15 -10.18
N VAL A 155 -12.85 8.55 -8.97
CA VAL A 155 -12.41 9.21 -7.73
C VAL A 155 -10.91 9.41 -7.69
N GLU A 156 -10.13 8.44 -8.15
CA GLU A 156 -8.68 8.57 -8.34
C GLU A 156 -8.36 9.75 -9.26
N TYR A 157 -9.05 9.85 -10.40
CA TYR A 157 -8.89 10.99 -11.32
C TYR A 157 -9.22 12.33 -10.65
N TYR A 158 -10.34 12.44 -9.92
CA TYR A 158 -10.66 13.67 -9.19
C TYR A 158 -9.60 14.02 -8.14
N LEU A 159 -9.17 13.03 -7.35
CA LEU A 159 -8.13 13.22 -6.34
C LEU A 159 -6.86 13.76 -6.96
N GLU A 160 -6.42 13.24 -8.11
CA GLU A 160 -5.23 13.69 -8.81
C GLU A 160 -5.28 15.19 -9.17
N HIS A 161 -6.48 15.72 -9.45
CA HIS A 161 -6.69 17.10 -9.87
C HIS A 161 -7.00 18.08 -8.72
N ILE A 162 -7.24 17.59 -7.49
CA ILE A 162 -7.44 18.46 -6.32
C ILE A 162 -6.11 19.07 -5.88
N GLU A 163 -6.01 20.39 -5.87
CA GLU A 163 -4.81 21.08 -5.39
C GLU A 163 -4.51 20.77 -3.91
N VAL A 164 -3.25 20.43 -3.61
CA VAL A 164 -2.81 20.12 -2.24
C VAL A 164 -3.05 21.30 -1.28
N LYS A 165 -3.03 22.54 -1.78
CA LYS A 165 -3.31 23.74 -0.98
C LYS A 165 -4.75 23.74 -0.41
N LYS A 166 -5.74 23.33 -1.20
CA LYS A 166 -7.15 23.23 -0.78
C LYS A 166 -7.33 22.21 0.36
N LEU A 167 -6.57 21.12 0.35
CA LEU A 167 -6.57 20.13 1.42
C LEU A 167 -5.92 20.66 2.70
N LYS A 168 -4.86 21.48 2.58
CA LYS A 168 -4.13 22.04 3.73
C LYS A 168 -4.90 23.10 4.50
N GLU A 169 -5.62 23.98 3.80
CA GLU A 169 -6.37 25.06 4.43
C GLU A 169 -7.46 24.55 5.37
N ARG A 170 -7.88 23.30 5.20
CA ARG A 170 -9.04 22.71 5.89
C ARG A 170 -8.71 21.50 6.75
N ILE A 171 -7.48 20.99 6.70
CA ILE A 171 -7.03 19.87 7.52
C ILE A 171 -5.81 20.35 8.31
N SER A 172 -5.86 20.25 9.65
CA SER A 172 -4.65 20.46 10.45
C SER A 172 -3.71 19.27 10.26
N VAL A 173 -2.69 19.47 9.44
CA VAL A 173 -1.72 18.44 9.05
C VAL A 173 -0.32 18.88 9.44
N GLN A 174 0.46 17.94 9.94
CA GLN A 174 1.90 18.09 10.03
C GLN A 174 2.54 17.81 8.67
N GLY A 175 3.24 18.80 8.11
CA GLY A 175 4.13 18.63 6.97
C GLY A 175 3.44 18.69 5.60
N THR A 176 3.84 19.67 4.79
CA THR A 176 3.33 19.85 3.43
C THR A 176 3.70 18.73 2.47
N CYS A 177 4.77 18.01 2.77
CA CYS A 177 5.32 16.96 1.93
C CYS A 177 4.53 15.65 2.05
N LEU A 178 4.05 15.30 3.25
CA LEU A 178 3.32 14.04 3.47
C LEU A 178 1.99 14.00 2.71
N ILE A 179 1.23 15.10 2.66
CA ILE A 179 -0.03 15.15 1.89
C ILE A 179 0.22 14.96 0.40
N ALA A 180 1.26 15.60 -0.12
CA ALA A 180 1.63 15.46 -1.53
C ALA A 180 2.06 14.01 -1.83
N ASP A 181 2.87 13.41 -0.94
CA ASP A 181 3.29 12.02 -1.07
C ASP A 181 2.11 11.05 -1.02
N LEU A 182 1.15 11.26 -0.10
CA LEU A 182 -0.09 10.48 -0.03
C LEU A 182 -0.94 10.61 -1.29
N LYS A 183 -1.11 11.82 -1.82
CA LYS A 183 -1.89 12.08 -3.02
C LYS A 183 -1.29 11.40 -4.25
N ILE A 184 0.03 11.42 -4.37
CA ILE A 184 0.74 10.83 -5.51
C ILE A 184 0.82 9.31 -5.40
N LYS A 185 1.14 8.80 -4.20
CA LYS A 185 1.52 7.39 -4.02
C LYS A 185 0.40 6.51 -3.49
N ALA A 186 -0.56 7.07 -2.75
CA ALA A 186 -1.69 6.36 -2.13
C ALA A 186 -3.06 6.78 -2.68
N LEU A 187 -3.10 7.16 -3.97
CA LEU A 187 -4.30 7.67 -4.64
C LEU A 187 -5.50 6.72 -4.50
N LYS A 188 -5.27 5.42 -4.75
CA LYS A 188 -6.30 4.38 -4.65
C LYS A 188 -6.84 4.24 -3.23
N GLN A 189 -5.98 4.31 -2.22
CA GLN A 189 -6.34 4.21 -0.81
C GLN A 189 -7.17 5.42 -0.37
N LEU A 190 -6.77 6.62 -0.81
CA LEU A 190 -7.55 7.83 -0.61
C LEU A 190 -8.90 7.77 -1.33
N ALA A 191 -8.96 7.22 -2.55
CA ALA A 191 -10.20 7.06 -3.31
C ALA A 191 -11.17 6.10 -2.61
N MET A 192 -10.67 4.95 -2.12
CA MET A 192 -11.46 4.03 -1.31
C MET A 192 -11.97 4.69 -0.03
N GLY A 193 -11.11 5.44 0.65
CA GLY A 193 -11.48 6.16 1.87
C GLY A 193 -12.55 7.22 1.61
N TRP A 194 -12.40 7.99 0.54
CA TRP A 194 -13.38 9.00 0.13
C TRP A 194 -14.72 8.35 -0.20
N LEU A 195 -14.75 7.32 -1.06
CA LEU A 195 -15.98 6.59 -1.37
C LEU A 195 -16.68 6.05 -0.13
N SER A 196 -15.91 5.51 0.81
CA SER A 196 -16.44 4.98 2.07
C SER A 196 -16.98 6.07 3.00
N SER A 197 -16.44 7.28 2.89
CA SER A 197 -16.82 8.45 3.70
C SER A 197 -17.91 9.30 3.04
N SER A 198 -18.19 9.07 1.76
CA SER A 198 -19.21 9.75 0.97
C SER A 198 -20.59 9.15 1.25
N LEU A 199 -21.52 10.00 1.70
CA LEU A 199 -22.91 9.63 1.90
C LEU A 199 -23.83 10.52 1.06
N GLU A 200 -23.81 10.35 -0.26
CA GLU A 200 -25.03 10.65 -1.02
C GLU A 200 -25.98 9.47 -0.82
N ILE A 201 -26.93 9.64 0.11
CA ILE A 201 -28.19 8.92 0.01
C ILE A 201 -28.80 9.48 -1.27
N GLU A 202 -28.93 8.67 -2.33
CA GLU A 202 -29.82 9.02 -3.45
C GLU A 202 -31.10 9.51 -2.78
N ALA A 203 -31.41 10.80 -2.93
CA ALA A 203 -32.64 11.34 -2.40
C ALA A 203 -33.71 10.38 -2.88
N GLU A 204 -34.33 9.65 -1.95
CA GLU A 204 -35.41 8.73 -2.25
C GLU A 204 -36.38 9.62 -2.98
N VAL A 205 -36.38 9.50 -4.32
CA VAL A 205 -37.18 10.36 -5.19
C VAL A 205 -38.52 10.33 -4.52
N ASN A 206 -39.04 11.51 -4.18
CA ASN A 206 -40.42 11.72 -3.79
C ASN A 206 -41.29 11.20 -4.94
N ARG A 207 -41.33 9.87 -5.14
CA ARG A 207 -42.43 9.17 -5.73
C ARG A 207 -43.48 9.41 -4.68
N PRO A 208 -44.53 10.18 -4.98
CA PRO A 208 -45.70 10.10 -4.16
C PRO A 208 -46.00 8.60 -4.16
N ARG A 209 -45.86 7.94 -3.01
CA ARG A 209 -46.54 6.67 -2.77
C ARG A 209 -48.00 7.05 -2.88
N THR A 210 -48.48 7.14 -4.12
CA THR A 210 -49.82 7.55 -4.47
C THR A 210 -50.70 6.66 -3.63
N ARG A 211 -51.73 7.23 -3.01
CA ARG A 211 -52.72 6.48 -2.23
C ARG A 211 -53.16 5.18 -2.95
N ALA A 212 -53.08 5.16 -4.28
CA ALA A 212 -53.18 4.00 -5.15
C ALA A 212 -52.28 2.79 -4.79
N PHE A 213 -50.98 2.95 -4.49
CA PHE A 213 -50.10 1.83 -4.13
C PHE A 213 -50.46 1.23 -2.77
N VAL A 214 -50.71 2.09 -1.77
CA VAL A 214 -51.15 1.65 -0.42
C VAL A 214 -52.53 1.00 -0.48
N ALA A 215 -53.44 1.52 -1.32
CA ALA A 215 -54.74 0.90 -1.57
C ALA A 215 -54.63 -0.46 -2.27
N ARG A 216 -53.68 -0.62 -3.21
CA ARG A 216 -53.42 -1.90 -3.90
C ARG A 216 -52.88 -2.96 -2.96
N GLU A 217 -51.94 -2.59 -2.08
CA GLU A 217 -51.38 -3.51 -1.08
C GLU A 217 -52.40 -3.87 0.01
N ARG A 218 -53.22 -2.91 0.47
CA ARG A 218 -54.37 -3.20 1.36
C ARG A 218 -55.39 -4.14 0.70
N ALA A 219 -55.74 -3.94 -0.57
CA ALA A 219 -56.66 -4.81 -1.28
C ALA A 219 -56.12 -6.24 -1.46
N LYS A 220 -54.81 -6.41 -1.70
CA LYS A 220 -54.17 -7.73 -1.74
C LYS A 220 -54.17 -8.43 -0.39
N ALA A 221 -53.88 -7.70 0.69
CA ALA A 221 -53.90 -8.24 2.05
C ALA A 221 -55.33 -8.68 2.46
N SER A 222 -56.35 -7.87 2.14
CA SER A 222 -57.76 -8.22 2.41
C SER A 222 -58.25 -9.41 1.58
N ARG A 223 -57.74 -9.65 0.37
CA ARG A 223 -58.07 -10.85 -0.42
C ARG A 223 -57.44 -12.11 0.17
N ARG A 224 -56.19 -12.04 0.63
CA ARG A 224 -55.52 -13.19 1.29
C ARG A 224 -56.21 -13.63 2.57
N LEU A 225 -56.75 -12.69 3.36
CA LEU A 225 -57.49 -12.99 4.58
C LEU A 225 -58.88 -13.61 4.32
N ARG A 226 -59.49 -13.41 3.14
CA ARG A 226 -60.76 -14.07 2.77
C ARG A 226 -60.58 -15.49 2.25
N CYS A 227 -59.39 -15.86 1.80
CA CYS A 227 -59.07 -17.23 1.35
C CYS A 227 -58.59 -18.14 2.50
N LEU A 228 -58.55 -17.62 3.74
CA LEU A 228 -58.15 -18.34 4.95
C LEU A 228 -59.33 -18.54 5.94
N LYS A 229 -60.57 -18.39 5.47
CA LYS A 229 -61.79 -18.77 6.19
C LYS A 229 -62.55 -19.80 5.38
#